data_AF-A0A2N1V206-F1
#
_entry.id   AF-A0A2N1V206-F1
#
_cell.length_a   1.000
_cell.length_b   1.000
_cell.length_c   1.000
_cell.angle_alpha   90.00
_cell.angle_beta   90.00
_cell.angle_gamma   90.00
#
_symmetry.space_group_name_H-M   'P 1'
#
loop_
_entity.id
_entity.type
_entity.pdbx_description
1 polymer ?
#
loop_
_entity_poly.entity_id
_entity_poly.type
_entity_poly.pdbx_seq_one_letter_code
_entity_poly.pdbx_strand_id
1 'polypeptide(L)'
;MKNHLLILLAALVIISISLTSCNEDDTTTGPKSEFKTTPFTLVLPSNLPPAILPADNPLTYEGIALGKALFFEKMMSKDGTVSCGSCHNQSNAFTDNDKKFSEGIEGKVGDRNSMPIFNMFYHTKGFFWDGRAKLLRDQSLGPIENPLEMGETLENVVSKLQAESKYRNLFYKAFGDSTVNSMKMSLAMEQFMLTFVS
;
A
#
# COMPACT_ATOMS: atom_id res chain seq x y z
N MET A 1 37.66 16.08 67.52
CA MET A 1 37.84 14.87 66.66
C MET A 1 36.58 14.01 66.51
N LYS A 2 35.75 13.81 67.55
CA LYS A 2 34.53 12.96 67.45
C LYS A 2 33.42 13.50 66.53
N ASN A 3 33.23 14.82 66.41
CA ASN A 3 32.16 15.38 65.57
C ASN A 3 32.45 15.35 64.07
N HIS A 4 33.73 15.36 63.66
CA HIS A 4 34.07 15.19 62.23
C HIS A 4 33.92 13.74 61.77
N LEU A 5 34.14 12.76 62.67
CA LEU A 5 33.95 11.34 62.37
C LEU A 5 32.46 10.99 62.17
N LEU A 6 31.56 11.59 62.96
CA LEU A 6 30.10 11.43 62.81
C LEU A 6 29.56 12.06 61.51
N ILE A 7 30.11 13.21 61.09
CA ILE A 7 29.71 13.85 59.82
C ILE A 7 30.22 13.06 58.61
N LEU A 8 31.42 12.48 58.68
CA LEU A 8 31.97 11.60 57.63
C LEU A 8 31.20 10.28 57.51
N LEU A 9 30.75 9.69 58.63
CA LEU A 9 29.91 8.48 58.62
C LEU A 9 28.50 8.76 58.08
N ALA A 10 27.90 9.91 58.41
CA ALA A 10 26.59 10.29 57.86
C ALA A 10 26.66 10.57 56.34
N ALA A 11 27.74 11.18 55.85
CA ALA A 11 27.95 11.39 54.42
C ALA A 11 28.16 10.06 53.65
N LEU A 12 28.81 9.06 54.25
CA LEU A 12 28.99 7.74 53.63
C LEU A 12 27.68 6.95 53.52
N VAL A 13 26.76 7.11 54.48
CA VAL A 13 25.45 6.42 54.45
C VAL A 13 24.52 7.06 53.41
N ILE A 14 24.59 8.39 53.21
CA ILE A 14 23.77 9.08 52.20
C ILE A 14 24.26 8.78 50.78
N ILE A 15 25.57 8.63 50.56
CA ILE A 15 26.12 8.25 49.24
C ILE A 15 25.79 6.78 48.89
N SER A 16 25.60 5.92 49.88
CA SER A 16 25.20 4.52 49.68
C SER A 16 23.74 4.35 49.23
N ILE A 17 22.89 5.38 49.34
CA ILE A 17 21.44 5.31 49.01
C ILE A 17 21.13 5.91 47.63
N SER A 18 22.11 6.50 46.93
CA SER A 18 21.88 7.19 45.64
C SER A 18 22.32 6.41 44.40
N LEU A 19 22.56 5.10 44.49
CA LEU A 19 22.96 4.27 43.34
C LEU A 19 21.92 3.26 42.86
N THR A 20 20.69 3.27 43.39
CA THR A 20 19.56 2.59 42.72
C THR A 20 18.91 3.55 41.73
N SER A 21 19.66 3.91 40.68
CA SER A 21 19.07 4.30 39.41
C SER A 21 18.66 2.99 38.74
N CYS A 22 17.37 2.65 38.84
CA CYS A 22 16.78 1.68 37.93
C CYS A 22 16.83 2.29 36.53
N ASN A 23 17.84 1.94 35.75
CA ASN A 23 17.63 1.88 34.31
C ASN A 23 16.59 0.78 34.09
N GLU A 24 15.39 1.16 33.70
CA GLU A 24 14.54 0.26 32.93
C GLU A 24 15.24 0.03 31.59
N ASP A 25 16.24 -0.87 31.60
CA ASP A 25 16.58 -1.61 30.39
C ASP A 25 15.37 -2.50 30.12
N ASP A 26 14.39 -1.92 29.43
CA ASP A 26 13.26 -2.62 28.83
C ASP A 26 13.77 -3.46 27.66
N THR A 27 14.66 -4.41 27.97
CA THR A 27 14.88 -5.61 27.17
C THR A 27 13.74 -6.59 27.48
N THR A 28 12.51 -6.18 27.21
CA THR A 28 11.44 -7.12 26.92
C THR A 28 11.72 -7.77 25.56
N THR A 29 12.69 -8.69 25.53
CA THR A 29 12.79 -9.71 24.49
C THR A 29 11.68 -10.74 24.67
N GLY A 30 10.42 -10.29 24.63
CA GLY A 30 9.32 -11.16 24.26
C GLY A 30 9.50 -11.56 22.79
N PRO A 31 9.04 -12.74 22.37
CA PRO A 31 9.06 -13.08 20.95
C PRO A 31 8.24 -12.02 20.21
N LYS A 32 8.90 -11.21 19.36
CA LYS A 32 8.19 -10.36 18.39
C LYS A 32 7.28 -11.30 17.62
N SER A 33 5.96 -11.18 17.83
CA SER A 33 4.97 -11.93 17.07
C SER A 33 5.31 -11.79 15.59
N GLU A 34 5.59 -12.90 14.93
CA GLU A 34 5.91 -12.92 13.50
C GLU A 34 4.73 -12.28 12.76
N PHE A 35 5.01 -11.26 11.94
CA PHE A 35 3.97 -10.62 11.13
C PHE A 35 3.40 -11.65 10.14
N LYS A 36 2.08 -11.84 10.17
CA LYS A 36 1.38 -12.78 9.29
C LYS A 36 0.15 -12.12 8.69
N THR A 37 0.03 -12.26 7.38
CA THR A 37 -1.17 -11.91 6.61
C THR A 37 -2.07 -13.13 6.44
N THR A 38 -3.33 -12.90 6.12
CA THR A 38 -4.30 -13.96 5.86
C THR A 38 -4.31 -14.30 4.37
N PRO A 39 -3.95 -15.53 3.95
CA PRO A 39 -3.99 -15.92 2.53
C PRO A 39 -5.40 -15.80 1.96
N PHE A 40 -5.51 -15.27 0.74
CA PHE A 40 -6.75 -15.23 -0.01
C PHE A 40 -6.72 -16.23 -1.16
N THR A 41 -7.69 -17.14 -1.21
CA THR A 41 -7.81 -18.12 -2.30
C THR A 41 -8.76 -17.59 -3.36
N LEU A 42 -8.24 -17.33 -4.56
CA LEU A 42 -9.06 -16.98 -5.72
C LEU A 42 -9.85 -18.21 -6.19
N VAL A 43 -11.17 -18.11 -6.17
CA VAL A 43 -12.07 -19.16 -6.67
C VAL A 43 -12.54 -18.79 -8.07
N LEU A 44 -12.21 -19.63 -9.05
CA LEU A 44 -12.63 -19.46 -10.44
C LEU A 44 -13.81 -20.39 -10.78
N PRO A 45 -14.70 -19.96 -11.71
CA PRO A 45 -15.63 -20.87 -12.36
C PRO A 45 -14.92 -22.09 -12.96
N SER A 46 -15.54 -23.27 -12.85
CA SER A 46 -14.94 -24.54 -13.28
C SER A 46 -14.67 -24.64 -14.78
N ASN A 47 -15.23 -23.75 -15.59
CA ASN A 47 -15.03 -23.67 -17.04
C ASN A 47 -13.88 -22.73 -17.45
N LEU A 48 -13.22 -22.05 -16.50
CA LEU A 48 -12.05 -21.24 -16.77
C LEU A 48 -10.76 -22.04 -16.53
N PRO A 49 -9.67 -21.77 -17.27
CA PRO A 49 -8.36 -22.34 -16.95
C PRO A 49 -7.86 -21.88 -15.57
N PRO A 50 -6.81 -22.50 -15.01
CA PRO A 50 -6.21 -22.02 -13.77
C PRO A 50 -5.65 -20.59 -13.92
N ALA A 51 -5.80 -19.75 -12.88
CA ALA A 51 -5.21 -18.43 -12.84
C ALA A 51 -3.67 -18.49 -12.88
N ILE A 52 -3.04 -17.56 -13.60
CA ILE A 52 -1.58 -17.38 -13.59
C ILE A 52 -1.28 -16.21 -12.66
N LEU A 53 -1.02 -16.52 -11.38
CA LEU A 53 -0.74 -15.52 -10.36
C LEU A 53 0.78 -15.32 -10.16
N PRO A 54 1.22 -14.10 -9.83
CA PRO A 54 2.62 -13.84 -9.51
C PRO A 54 3.03 -14.55 -8.21
N ALA A 55 4.09 -15.37 -8.27
CA ALA A 55 4.58 -16.11 -7.11
C ALA A 55 5.19 -15.21 -6.02
N ASP A 56 5.67 -14.02 -6.41
CA ASP A 56 6.32 -13.05 -5.53
C ASP A 56 5.35 -12.04 -4.88
N ASN A 57 4.05 -12.11 -5.22
CA ASN A 57 3.01 -11.27 -4.64
C ASN A 57 1.72 -12.08 -4.40
N PRO A 58 1.75 -13.03 -3.45
CA PRO A 58 0.59 -13.87 -3.13
C PRO A 58 -0.59 -13.01 -2.66
N LEU A 59 -1.80 -13.44 -3.01
CA LEU A 59 -3.02 -12.75 -2.61
C LEU A 59 -3.26 -12.90 -1.10
N THR A 60 -3.53 -11.78 -0.45
CA THR A 60 -3.86 -11.71 0.98
C THR A 60 -5.09 -10.82 1.17
N TYR A 61 -5.90 -11.10 2.19
CA TYR A 61 -7.05 -10.25 2.49
C TYR A 61 -6.62 -8.81 2.80
N GLU A 62 -5.49 -8.63 3.49
CA GLU A 62 -4.96 -7.34 3.89
C GLU A 62 -4.39 -6.55 2.70
N GLY A 63 -3.64 -7.21 1.81
CA GLY A 63 -3.12 -6.61 0.58
C GLY A 63 -4.23 -6.23 -0.39
N ILE A 64 -5.24 -7.10 -0.58
CA ILE A 64 -6.44 -6.80 -1.39
C ILE A 64 -7.20 -5.61 -0.80
N ALA A 65 -7.38 -5.55 0.53
CA ALA A 65 -8.08 -4.45 1.18
C ALA A 65 -7.36 -3.10 1.01
N LEU A 66 -6.02 -3.09 1.14
CA LEU A 66 -5.22 -1.91 0.83
C LEU A 66 -5.34 -1.54 -0.65
N GLY A 67 -5.18 -2.50 -1.56
CA GLY A 67 -5.31 -2.27 -3.00
C GLY A 67 -6.66 -1.69 -3.39
N LYS A 68 -7.75 -2.19 -2.80
CA LYS A 68 -9.10 -1.65 -2.97
C LYS A 68 -9.19 -0.20 -2.50
N ALA A 69 -8.63 0.11 -1.34
CA ALA A 69 -8.63 1.48 -0.83
C ALA A 69 -7.87 2.42 -1.77
N LEU A 70 -6.70 2.02 -2.27
CA LEU A 70 -5.88 2.81 -3.19
C LEU A 70 -6.54 2.99 -4.56
N PHE A 71 -7.16 1.95 -5.12
CA PHE A 71 -7.79 1.97 -6.44
C PHE A 71 -8.93 3.01 -6.56
N PHE A 72 -9.64 3.25 -5.46
CA PHE A 72 -10.72 4.26 -5.38
C PHE A 72 -10.27 5.55 -4.69
N GLU A 73 -8.99 5.71 -4.38
CA GLU A 73 -8.47 6.90 -3.72
C GLU A 73 -8.25 8.03 -4.72
N LYS A 74 -8.82 9.20 -4.44
CA LYS A 74 -8.67 10.39 -5.27
C LYS A 74 -7.41 11.18 -4.96
N MET A 75 -6.82 11.00 -3.77
CA MET A 75 -5.48 11.53 -3.46
C MET A 75 -4.39 11.00 -4.42
N MET A 76 -4.71 10.04 -5.29
CA MET A 76 -3.84 9.61 -6.37
C MET A 76 -3.73 10.63 -7.51
N SER A 77 -4.74 11.47 -7.74
CA SER A 77 -4.65 12.57 -8.70
C SER A 77 -4.16 13.86 -8.05
N LYS A 78 -3.62 14.76 -8.86
CA LYS A 78 -3.03 16.01 -8.38
C LYS A 78 -4.05 16.97 -7.79
N ASP A 79 -5.27 16.97 -8.32
CA ASP A 79 -6.38 17.83 -7.89
C ASP A 79 -7.41 17.11 -7.00
N GLY A 80 -7.21 15.82 -6.71
CA GLY A 80 -8.15 15.04 -5.91
C GLY A 80 -9.50 14.74 -6.58
N THR A 81 -9.59 14.80 -7.92
CA THR A 81 -10.85 14.56 -8.64
C THR A 81 -10.98 13.16 -9.24
N VAL A 82 -9.87 12.50 -9.60
CA VAL A 82 -9.83 11.23 -10.35
C VAL A 82 -9.21 10.11 -9.50
N SER A 83 -9.74 8.90 -9.65
CA SER A 83 -9.19 7.65 -9.12
C SER A 83 -9.13 6.61 -10.25
N CYS A 84 -8.49 5.45 -10.04
CA CYS A 84 -8.51 4.37 -11.04
C CYS A 84 -9.96 3.96 -11.37
N GLY A 85 -10.83 3.91 -10.36
CA GLY A 85 -12.25 3.60 -10.52
C GLY A 85 -13.07 4.63 -11.28
N SER A 86 -12.54 5.84 -11.50
CA SER A 86 -13.22 6.86 -12.33
C SER A 86 -13.28 6.45 -13.81
N CYS A 87 -12.23 5.78 -14.31
CA CYS A 87 -12.15 5.27 -15.68
C CYS A 87 -12.44 3.76 -15.76
N HIS A 88 -12.14 3.01 -14.71
CA HIS A 88 -12.35 1.56 -14.66
C HIS A 88 -13.54 1.18 -13.77
N ASN A 89 -14.75 1.50 -14.23
CA ASN A 89 -15.96 1.30 -13.45
C ASN A 89 -16.48 -0.14 -13.55
N GLN A 90 -16.60 -0.82 -12.40
CA GLN A 90 -17.09 -2.19 -12.30
C GLN A 90 -18.46 -2.42 -12.99
N SER A 91 -19.39 -1.45 -12.94
CA SER A 91 -20.71 -1.60 -13.58
C SER A 91 -20.64 -1.69 -15.11
N ASN A 92 -19.51 -1.26 -15.70
CA ASN A 92 -19.28 -1.23 -17.14
C ASN A 92 -18.10 -2.12 -17.51
N ALA A 93 -18.01 -3.30 -16.87
CA ALA A 93 -16.93 -4.25 -17.07
C ALA A 93 -15.53 -3.63 -16.89
N PHE A 94 -15.40 -2.72 -15.92
CA PHE A 94 -14.19 -1.96 -15.61
C PHE A 94 -13.68 -1.08 -16.77
N THR A 95 -14.61 -0.44 -17.48
CA THR A 95 -14.36 0.59 -18.51
C THR A 95 -15.15 1.88 -18.24
N ASP A 96 -15.01 2.88 -19.10
CA ASP A 96 -15.43 4.28 -18.89
C ASP A 96 -16.79 4.68 -19.51
N ASN A 97 -17.81 3.83 -19.44
CA ASN A 97 -19.19 4.10 -19.90
C ASN A 97 -19.27 4.55 -21.39
N ASP A 98 -18.85 3.70 -22.33
CA ASP A 98 -18.95 3.96 -23.77
C ASP A 98 -18.20 5.21 -24.28
N LYS A 99 -17.24 5.74 -23.50
CA LYS A 99 -16.40 6.84 -23.96
C LYS A 99 -15.36 6.32 -24.97
N LYS A 100 -15.16 7.08 -26.05
CA LYS A 100 -14.06 6.81 -26.99
C LYS A 100 -12.69 6.98 -26.33
N PHE A 101 -12.55 8.03 -25.52
CA PHE A 101 -11.35 8.35 -24.76
C PHE A 101 -11.74 8.78 -23.35
N SER A 102 -10.96 8.34 -22.37
CA SER A 102 -11.21 8.66 -20.97
C SER A 102 -10.98 10.15 -20.70
N GLU A 103 -11.72 10.66 -19.73
CA GLU A 103 -11.57 12.03 -19.22
C GLU A 103 -10.86 11.94 -17.87
N GLY A 104 -9.69 12.55 -17.78
CA GLY A 104 -8.86 12.60 -16.58
C GLY A 104 -8.95 13.95 -15.87
N ILE A 105 -7.85 14.30 -15.22
CA ILE A 105 -7.68 15.50 -14.41
C ILE A 105 -8.03 16.77 -15.20
N GLU A 106 -8.69 17.75 -14.53
CA GLU A 106 -9.11 19.02 -15.13
C GLU A 106 -10.02 18.86 -16.38
N GLY A 107 -10.67 17.70 -16.55
CA GLY A 107 -11.51 17.41 -17.72
C GLY A 107 -10.70 17.13 -19.00
N LYS A 108 -9.39 16.85 -18.88
CA LYS A 108 -8.54 16.54 -20.03
C LYS A 108 -8.96 15.22 -20.65
N VAL A 109 -9.03 15.19 -21.97
CA VAL A 109 -9.37 13.98 -22.73
C VAL A 109 -8.08 13.27 -23.11
N GLY A 110 -8.00 11.97 -22.80
CA GLY A 110 -6.89 11.10 -23.17
C GLY A 110 -6.87 10.77 -24.67
N ASP A 111 -5.93 9.92 -25.06
CA ASP A 111 -5.69 9.50 -26.45
C ASP A 111 -6.01 8.01 -26.70
N ARG A 112 -6.44 7.29 -25.66
CA ARG A 112 -6.81 5.87 -25.69
C ARG A 112 -8.11 5.62 -24.93
N ASN A 113 -8.81 4.57 -25.33
CA ASN A 113 -9.95 4.05 -24.58
C ASN A 113 -9.45 3.31 -23.32
N SER A 114 -10.19 3.38 -22.21
CA SER A 114 -9.89 2.59 -21.01
C SER A 114 -10.10 1.10 -21.30
N MET A 115 -9.04 0.30 -21.20
CA MET A 115 -9.18 -1.14 -21.39
C MET A 115 -9.99 -1.76 -20.24
N PRO A 116 -10.77 -2.83 -20.49
CA PRO A 116 -11.31 -3.63 -19.42
C PRO A 116 -10.18 -4.25 -18.59
N ILE A 117 -10.29 -4.20 -17.26
CA ILE A 117 -9.27 -4.71 -16.33
C ILE A 117 -9.73 -5.93 -15.52
N PHE A 118 -10.64 -6.74 -16.06
CA PHE A 118 -10.99 -8.05 -15.50
C PHE A 118 -10.13 -9.19 -16.10
N ASN A 119 -9.98 -10.30 -15.37
CA ASN A 119 -9.20 -11.47 -15.76
C ASN A 119 -7.72 -11.15 -16.07
N MET A 120 -7.13 -10.18 -15.34
CA MET A 120 -5.76 -9.69 -15.57
C MET A 120 -4.69 -10.77 -15.40
N PHE A 121 -4.96 -11.80 -14.61
CA PHE A 121 -4.05 -12.96 -14.46
C PHE A 121 -3.86 -13.78 -15.75
N TYR A 122 -4.64 -13.57 -16.81
CA TYR A 122 -4.38 -14.21 -18.12
C TYR A 122 -3.48 -13.38 -19.05
N HIS A 123 -3.18 -12.14 -18.71
CA HIS A 123 -2.39 -11.25 -19.56
C HIS A 123 -0.89 -11.52 -19.38
N THR A 124 -0.31 -12.26 -20.35
CA THR A 124 1.10 -12.70 -20.30
C THR A 124 2.02 -11.96 -21.28
N LYS A 125 1.46 -11.13 -22.15
CA LYS A 125 2.19 -10.41 -23.22
C LYS A 125 2.38 -8.91 -22.93
N GLY A 126 2.29 -8.54 -21.65
CA GLY A 126 2.36 -7.17 -21.18
C GLY A 126 0.99 -6.51 -21.04
N PHE A 127 1.03 -5.30 -20.52
CA PHE A 127 -0.09 -4.44 -20.15
C PHE A 127 0.07 -3.06 -20.81
N PHE A 128 -1.00 -2.27 -20.80
CA PHE A 128 -1.27 -1.17 -21.75
C PHE A 128 -1.59 -1.66 -23.17
N TRP A 129 -2.22 -0.80 -23.97
CA TRP A 129 -2.55 -1.06 -25.38
C TRP A 129 -1.33 -1.45 -26.24
N ASP A 130 -0.15 -0.95 -25.88
CA ASP A 130 1.12 -1.19 -26.56
C ASP A 130 1.99 -2.26 -25.87
N GLY A 131 1.49 -2.87 -24.79
CA GLY A 131 2.20 -3.91 -24.03
C GLY A 131 3.45 -3.42 -23.30
N ARG A 132 3.66 -2.10 -23.15
CA ARG A 132 4.92 -1.54 -22.63
C ARG A 132 5.21 -1.90 -21.17
N ALA A 133 4.18 -2.18 -20.37
CA ALA A 133 4.35 -2.63 -18.99
C ALA A 133 4.40 -4.16 -18.95
N LYS A 134 5.43 -4.73 -18.31
CA LYS A 134 5.57 -6.20 -18.24
C LYS A 134 4.71 -6.82 -17.15
N LEU A 135 4.52 -6.10 -16.04
CA LEU A 135 3.76 -6.55 -14.88
C LEU A 135 2.54 -5.66 -14.65
N LEU A 136 1.51 -6.22 -14.03
CA LEU A 136 0.29 -5.48 -13.68
C LEU A 136 0.59 -4.39 -12.65
N ARG A 137 1.44 -4.71 -11.66
CA ARG A 137 1.93 -3.71 -10.68
C ARG A 137 2.64 -2.52 -11.36
N ASP A 138 3.41 -2.73 -12.42
CA ASP A 138 4.09 -1.64 -13.14
C ASP A 138 3.07 -0.77 -13.89
N GLN A 139 2.08 -1.41 -14.53
CA GLN A 139 0.99 -0.70 -15.21
C GLN A 139 0.23 0.20 -14.24
N SER A 140 -0.03 -0.27 -13.01
CA SER A 140 -0.82 0.47 -12.01
C SER A 140 -0.23 1.82 -11.60
N LEU A 141 1.08 2.02 -11.76
CA LEU A 141 1.75 3.28 -11.40
C LEU A 141 1.72 4.31 -12.53
N GLY A 142 1.69 3.88 -13.79
CA GLY A 142 1.76 4.77 -14.95
C GLY A 142 0.67 5.86 -15.02
N PRO A 143 -0.62 5.51 -14.82
CA PRO A 143 -1.72 6.49 -14.82
C PRO A 143 -1.55 7.64 -13.83
N ILE A 144 -0.88 7.41 -12.70
CA ILE A 144 -0.64 8.43 -11.66
C ILE A 144 0.14 9.59 -12.26
N GLU A 145 1.19 9.29 -13.04
CA GLU A 145 2.09 10.28 -13.61
C GLU A 145 1.66 10.84 -14.96
N ASN A 146 0.69 10.22 -15.63
CA ASN A 146 0.21 10.71 -16.91
C ASN A 146 -0.56 12.04 -16.73
N PRO A 147 -0.13 13.15 -17.37
CA PRO A 147 -0.76 14.47 -17.23
C PRO A 147 -2.17 14.58 -17.82
N LEU A 148 -2.58 13.62 -18.64
CA LEU A 148 -3.94 13.50 -19.19
C LEU A 148 -4.85 12.62 -18.33
N GLU A 149 -4.28 11.83 -17.41
CA GLU A 149 -5.03 10.94 -16.52
C GLU A 149 -5.09 11.52 -15.11
N MET A 150 -4.06 11.34 -14.28
CA MET A 150 -4.06 11.78 -12.88
C MET A 150 -3.11 12.95 -12.60
N GLY A 151 -2.10 13.14 -13.45
CA GLY A 151 -1.20 14.30 -13.48
C GLY A 151 -0.45 14.59 -12.20
N GLU A 152 -0.15 13.56 -11.40
CA GLU A 152 0.52 13.65 -10.10
C GLU A 152 1.91 12.99 -10.14
N THR A 153 2.76 13.25 -9.16
CA THR A 153 4.03 12.53 -8.98
C THR A 153 3.88 11.40 -7.97
N LEU A 154 4.56 10.27 -8.19
CA LEU A 154 4.57 9.17 -7.22
C LEU A 154 5.10 9.62 -5.84
N GLU A 155 6.11 10.49 -5.81
CA GLU A 155 6.67 11.05 -4.58
C GLU A 155 5.63 11.82 -3.75
N ASN A 156 4.82 12.67 -4.42
CA ASN A 156 3.78 13.43 -3.74
C ASN A 156 2.61 12.54 -3.33
N VAL A 157 2.22 11.54 -4.13
CA VAL A 157 1.23 10.52 -3.69
C VAL A 157 1.71 9.80 -2.44
N VAL A 158 2.96 9.31 -2.42
CA VAL A 158 3.54 8.63 -1.26
C VAL A 158 3.49 9.55 -0.04
N SER A 159 3.86 10.82 -0.18
CA SER A 159 3.82 11.81 0.90
C SER A 159 2.40 12.04 1.43
N LYS A 160 1.42 12.21 0.52
CA LYS A 160 -0.01 12.36 0.83
C LYS A 160 -0.55 11.15 1.61
N LEU A 161 -0.28 9.94 1.13
CA LEU A 161 -0.72 8.71 1.79
C LEU A 161 0.01 8.47 3.12
N GLN A 162 1.31 8.76 3.20
CA GLN A 162 2.10 8.62 4.42
C GLN A 162 1.61 9.54 5.54
N ALA A 163 1.05 10.72 5.21
CA ALA A 163 0.47 11.65 6.17
C ALA A 163 -0.84 11.15 6.80
N GLU A 164 -1.55 10.23 6.14
CA GLU A 164 -2.83 9.70 6.59
C GLU A 164 -2.70 8.46 7.49
N SER A 165 -3.26 8.53 8.71
CA SER A 165 -3.23 7.41 9.66
C SER A 165 -3.95 6.17 9.12
N LYS A 166 -5.03 6.37 8.36
CA LYS A 166 -5.76 5.32 7.63
C LYS A 166 -4.80 4.49 6.78
N TYR A 167 -3.98 5.14 5.96
CA TYR A 167 -3.07 4.45 5.05
C TYR A 167 -1.91 3.79 5.79
N ARG A 168 -1.25 4.49 6.73
CA ARG A 168 -0.22 3.85 7.57
C ARG A 168 -0.69 2.54 8.22
N ASN A 169 -1.94 2.52 8.71
CA ASN A 169 -2.54 1.32 9.28
C ASN A 169 -2.81 0.22 8.24
N LEU A 170 -3.29 0.57 7.04
CA LEU A 170 -3.51 -0.40 5.96
C LEU A 170 -2.19 -0.99 5.45
N PHE A 171 -1.15 -0.17 5.30
CA PHE A 171 0.20 -0.64 4.93
C PHE A 171 0.80 -1.56 5.98
N TYR A 172 0.66 -1.21 7.27
CA TYR A 172 1.09 -2.10 8.35
C TYR A 172 0.36 -3.45 8.32
N LYS A 173 -0.96 -3.46 8.09
CA LYS A 173 -1.73 -4.70 7.98
C LYS A 173 -1.32 -5.56 6.77
N ALA A 174 -1.01 -4.92 5.64
CA ALA A 174 -0.67 -5.63 4.41
C ALA A 174 0.80 -6.11 4.38
N PHE A 175 1.72 -5.38 4.99
CA PHE A 175 3.17 -5.59 4.81
C PHE A 175 3.99 -5.62 6.10
N GLY A 176 3.36 -5.46 7.27
CA GLY A 176 4.04 -5.44 8.57
C GLY A 176 4.84 -4.17 8.83
N ASP A 177 4.74 -3.20 7.91
CA ASP A 177 5.48 -1.96 7.92
C ASP A 177 4.59 -0.84 7.38
N SER A 178 4.39 0.18 8.21
CA SER A 178 3.54 1.35 7.94
C SER A 178 4.15 2.35 6.96
N THR A 179 5.42 2.15 6.57
CA THR A 179 6.09 2.96 5.55
C THR A 179 5.44 2.76 4.19
N VAL A 180 4.91 3.85 3.64
CA VAL A 180 4.34 3.92 2.29
C VAL A 180 5.46 4.09 1.27
N ASN A 181 5.40 3.33 0.19
CA ASN A 181 6.23 3.53 -0.99
C ASN A 181 5.51 3.00 -2.24
N SER A 182 5.98 3.41 -3.43
CA SER A 182 5.39 3.04 -4.71
C SER A 182 5.38 1.52 -4.96
N MET A 183 6.40 0.80 -4.51
CA MET A 183 6.45 -0.67 -4.61
C MET A 183 5.28 -1.32 -3.87
N LYS A 184 5.10 -1.03 -2.59
CA LYS A 184 3.98 -1.55 -1.78
C LYS A 184 2.62 -1.11 -2.30
N MET A 185 2.50 0.12 -2.81
CA MET A 185 1.29 0.58 -3.49
C MET A 185 0.98 -0.32 -4.69
N SER A 186 1.96 -0.53 -5.57
CA SER A 186 1.80 -1.34 -6.78
C SER A 186 1.49 -2.81 -6.48
N LEU A 187 2.11 -3.40 -5.46
CA LEU A 187 1.85 -4.77 -5.01
C LEU A 187 0.41 -4.92 -4.51
N ALA A 188 -0.05 -3.99 -3.68
CA ALA A 188 -1.41 -4.01 -3.15
C ALA A 188 -2.46 -3.82 -4.27
N MET A 189 -2.24 -2.86 -5.18
CA MET A 189 -3.12 -2.65 -6.32
C MET A 189 -3.15 -3.87 -7.26
N GLU A 190 -2.01 -4.51 -7.51
CA GLU A 190 -1.96 -5.77 -8.27
C GLU A 190 -2.78 -6.87 -7.60
N GLN A 191 -2.64 -7.07 -6.28
CA GLN A 191 -3.46 -8.05 -5.55
C GLN A 191 -4.96 -7.77 -5.74
N PHE A 192 -5.38 -6.50 -5.60
CA PHE A 192 -6.79 -6.14 -5.78
C PHE A 192 -7.28 -6.35 -7.21
N MET A 193 -6.55 -5.90 -8.23
CA MET A 193 -6.96 -6.05 -9.63
C MET A 193 -7.00 -7.52 -10.08
N LEU A 194 -6.15 -8.39 -9.52
CA LEU A 194 -6.21 -9.84 -9.77
C LEU A 194 -7.48 -10.51 -9.23
N THR A 195 -8.25 -9.83 -8.38
CA THR A 195 -9.56 -10.32 -7.89
C THR A 195 -10.73 -10.05 -8.85
N PHE A 196 -10.50 -9.28 -9.92
CA PHE A 196 -11.56 -8.96 -10.89
C PHE A 196 -11.77 -10.14 -11.83
N VAL A 197 -12.70 -11.03 -11.49
CA VAL A 197 -13.09 -12.18 -12.32
C VAL A 197 -14.41 -11.89 -13.01
N SER A 198 -14.47 -12.16 -14.33
CA SER A 198 -15.69 -12.10 -15.14
C SER A 198 -15.83 -13.31 -16.04
#